data_AF-A0A7R9E1R3-F1
#
_entry.id   AF-A0A7R9E1R3-F1
#
_cell.length_a   1.000
_cell.length_b   1.000
_cell.length_c   1.000
_cell.angle_alpha   90.00
_cell.angle_beta   90.00
_cell.angle_gamma   90.00
#
_symmetry.space_group_name_H-M   'P 1'
#
loop_
_entity.id
_entity.type
_entity.pdbx_description
1 polymer ?
#
loop_
_entity_poly.entity_id
_entity_poly.type
_entity_poly.pdbx_seq_one_letter_code
_entity_poly.pdbx_strand_id
1 'polypeptide(L)'
;MVNISGKHRVRTENHGGAWCPKQQITTEPKEWIEIDLHSVHMITATETQGRFGNGQGQEFAEAYLLEYWRPRLGKWVRYRDIKGQELEGADANE
;
A
#
# COMPACT_ATOMS: atom_id res chain seq x y z
N MET A 1 9.71 -7.31 9.52
CA MET A 1 10.18 -5.99 9.03
C MET A 1 10.41 -6.16 7.54
N VAL A 2 9.45 -5.75 6.72
CA VAL A 2 9.55 -5.90 5.26
C VAL A 2 10.51 -4.83 4.74
N ASN A 3 11.62 -5.27 4.16
CA ASN A 3 12.57 -4.37 3.53
C ASN A 3 12.06 -4.03 2.13
N ILE A 4 11.37 -2.90 2.00
CA ILE A 4 10.93 -2.38 0.70
C ILE A 4 12.17 -1.78 0.02
N SER A 5 12.56 -2.33 -1.14
CA SER A 5 13.63 -1.81 -2.01
C SER A 5 13.27 -0.51 -2.74
N GLY A 6 12.18 0.15 -2.34
CA GLY A 6 11.68 1.41 -2.88
C GLY A 6 12.02 2.62 -2.01
N LYS A 7 12.15 3.78 -2.64
CA LYS A 7 12.43 5.09 -2.00
C LYS A 7 11.34 5.57 -1.04
N HIS A 8 10.18 4.90 -1.01
CA HIS A 8 9.00 5.31 -0.26
C HIS A 8 8.71 4.24 0.80
N ARG A 9 9.02 4.59 2.04
CA ARG A 9 8.94 3.72 3.22
C ARG A 9 8.18 4.49 4.29
N VAL A 10 7.42 3.76 5.11
CA VAL A 10 6.77 4.36 6.28
C VAL A 10 7.83 5.05 7.17
N ARG A 11 7.43 6.15 7.78
CA ARG A 11 8.21 7.00 8.69
C ARG A 11 9.46 7.61 8.01
N THR A 12 9.38 7.91 6.71
CA THR A 12 10.50 8.44 5.93
C THR A 12 10.08 9.61 5.04
N GLU A 13 10.76 10.76 5.16
CA GLU A 13 10.44 12.00 4.41
C GLU A 13 11.31 12.24 3.16
N ASN A 14 11.98 11.20 2.64
CA ASN A 14 12.89 11.37 1.50
C ASN A 14 12.13 11.65 0.19
N HIS A 15 12.73 12.43 -0.71
CA HIS A 15 12.25 12.67 -2.09
C HIS A 15 10.76 13.10 -2.18
N GLY A 16 10.30 13.97 -1.28
CA GLY A 16 8.91 14.46 -1.27
C GLY A 16 7.99 13.73 -0.28
N GLY A 17 8.51 12.74 0.46
CA GLY A 17 7.90 12.19 1.68
C GLY A 17 6.81 11.15 1.48
N ALA A 18 6.35 10.90 0.26
CA ALA A 18 5.45 9.81 -0.06
C ALA A 18 5.61 9.37 -1.53
N TRP A 19 5.00 8.24 -1.87
CA TRP A 19 4.74 7.92 -3.26
C TRP A 19 3.42 8.58 -3.67
N CYS A 20 3.43 9.27 -4.82
CA CYS A 20 2.22 9.83 -5.40
C CYS A 20 2.06 9.31 -6.84
N PRO A 21 0.88 8.79 -7.22
CA PRO A 21 0.61 8.44 -8.61
C PRO A 21 0.64 9.71 -9.47
N LYS A 22 1.01 9.56 -10.75
CA LYS A 22 1.06 10.69 -11.68
C LYS A 22 -0.34 11.20 -12.04
N GLN A 23 -1.30 10.29 -12.14
CA GLN A 23 -2.69 10.60 -12.48
C GLN A 23 -3.54 10.66 -11.21
N GLN A 24 -4.62 11.43 -11.26
CA GLN A 24 -5.60 11.46 -10.20
C GLN A 24 -6.29 10.09 -10.10
N ILE A 25 -6.42 9.59 -8.87
CA ILE A 25 -7.08 8.33 -8.57
C ILE A 25 -8.60 8.52 -8.66
N THR A 26 -9.27 7.56 -9.31
CA THR A 26 -10.73 7.43 -9.29
C THR A 26 -11.13 6.25 -8.40
N THR A 27 -12.42 5.97 -8.28
CA THR A 27 -12.90 4.76 -7.61
C THR A 27 -12.47 3.46 -8.31
N GLU A 28 -11.95 3.55 -9.54
CA GLU A 28 -11.35 2.41 -10.24
C GLU A 28 -9.86 2.31 -9.90
N PRO A 29 -9.40 1.21 -9.29
CA PRO A 29 -8.00 1.01 -8.94
C PRO A 29 -7.17 0.80 -10.21
N LYS A 30 -6.41 1.83 -10.63
CA LYS A 30 -5.54 1.79 -11.82
C LYS A 30 -4.05 1.88 -11.52
N GLU A 31 -3.70 2.35 -10.33
CA GLU A 31 -2.33 2.60 -9.91
C GLU A 31 -1.98 1.68 -8.74
N TRP A 32 -0.73 1.26 -8.64
CA TRP A 32 -0.28 0.32 -7.61
C TRP A 32 1.16 0.58 -7.17
N ILE A 33 1.46 0.15 -5.94
CA ILE A 33 2.82 -0.04 -5.45
C ILE A 33 3.04 -1.55 -5.34
N GLU A 34 4.09 -2.05 -5.99
CA GLU A 34 4.50 -3.44 -5.86
C GLU A 34 5.66 -3.58 -4.88
N ILE A 35 5.59 -4.60 -4.03
CA ILE A 35 6.67 -4.98 -3.10
C ILE A 35 7.06 -6.43 -3.41
N ASP A 36 8.22 -6.61 -4.05
CA ASP A 36 8.82 -7.93 -4.22
C ASP A 36 9.54 -8.35 -2.93
N LEU A 37 9.05 -9.43 -2.30
CA LEU A 37 9.62 -9.99 -1.08
C LEU A 37 10.70 -11.05 -1.36
N HIS A 38 10.96 -11.39 -2.62
CA HIS A 38 11.90 -12.38 -3.15
C HIS A 38 11.69 -13.84 -2.70
N SER A 39 11.05 -14.08 -1.57
CA SER A 39 10.62 -15.40 -1.09
C SER A 39 9.19 -15.36 -0.57
N VAL A 40 8.58 -16.54 -0.37
CA VAL A 40 7.23 -16.64 0.20
C VAL A 40 7.27 -16.23 1.67
N HIS A 41 6.39 -15.29 2.03
CA HIS A 41 6.24 -14.79 3.40
C HIS A 41 4.77 -14.87 3.84
N MET A 42 4.57 -15.06 5.15
CA MET A 42 3.27 -14.85 5.77
C MET A 42 3.17 -13.39 6.21
N ILE A 43 2.28 -12.64 5.58
CA ILE A 43 1.99 -11.25 5.94
C ILE A 43 0.82 -11.27 6.93
N THR A 44 1.03 -10.70 8.12
CA THR A 44 0.01 -10.67 9.19
C THR A 44 -0.61 -9.28 9.40
N ALA A 45 0.02 -8.24 8.86
CA ALA A 45 -0.44 -6.86 8.97
C ALA A 45 0.17 -6.00 7.86
N THR A 46 -0.50 -4.89 7.57
CA THR A 46 -0.07 -3.80 6.69
C THR A 46 -0.17 -2.48 7.44
N GLU A 47 0.71 -1.54 7.10
CA GLU A 47 0.68 -0.16 7.62
C GLU A 47 0.82 0.76 6.41
N THR A 48 -0.06 1.76 6.33
CA THR A 48 0.00 2.83 5.33
C THR A 48 0.40 4.14 6.00
N GLN A 49 0.90 5.07 5.20
CA GLN A 49 1.19 6.42 5.65
C GLN A 49 1.03 7.37 4.47
N GLY A 50 0.24 8.41 4.66
CA GLY A 50 0.20 9.56 3.76
C GLY A 50 1.48 10.38 3.79
N ARG A 51 1.50 11.46 3.00
CA ARG A 51 2.61 12.42 2.99
C ARG A 51 2.57 13.23 4.28
N PHE A 52 3.63 13.20 5.08
CA PHE A 52 3.70 14.06 6.28
C PHE A 52 4.07 15.49 5.92
N GLY A 53 5.09 15.71 5.07
CA GLY A 53 5.39 17.03 4.53
C GLY A 53 5.73 18.08 5.60
N ASN A 54 6.52 17.71 6.61
CA ASN A 54 6.80 18.53 7.80
C ASN A 54 5.53 19.02 8.53
N GLY A 55 4.48 18.19 8.57
CA GLY A 55 3.19 18.52 9.20
C GLY A 55 2.26 19.37 8.33
N GLN A 56 2.62 19.61 7.06
CA GLN A 56 1.77 20.32 6.09
C GLN A 56 1.16 19.39 5.04
N GLY A 57 1.52 18.12 5.03
CA GLY A 57 0.91 17.13 4.16
C GLY A 57 -0.54 16.87 4.53
N GLN A 58 -1.38 16.76 3.50
CA GLN A 58 -2.81 16.45 3.63
C GLN A 58 -3.21 15.28 2.73
N GLU A 59 -2.26 14.75 1.97
CA GLU A 59 -2.47 13.72 0.99
C GLU A 59 -2.22 12.36 1.62
N PHE A 60 -3.29 11.57 1.72
CA PHE A 60 -3.25 10.18 2.15
C PHE A 60 -4.25 9.36 1.34
N ALA A 61 -4.07 8.05 1.31
CA ALA A 61 -5.02 7.16 0.65
C ALA A 61 -6.11 6.79 1.66
N GLU A 62 -7.36 7.14 1.40
CA GLU A 62 -8.47 6.80 2.31
C GLU A 62 -8.75 5.29 2.34
N ALA A 63 -8.51 4.60 1.22
CA ALA A 63 -8.66 3.16 1.09
C ALA A 63 -7.65 2.60 0.08
N TYR A 64 -7.35 1.31 0.20
CA TYR A 64 -6.55 0.58 -0.77
C TYR A 64 -7.04 -0.86 -0.90
N LEU A 65 -6.66 -1.48 -2.00
CA LEU A 65 -6.89 -2.88 -2.26
C LEU A 65 -5.56 -3.61 -2.19
N LEU A 66 -5.60 -4.80 -1.57
CA LEU A 66 -4.43 -5.66 -1.51
C LEU A 66 -4.57 -6.78 -2.52
N GLU A 67 -3.60 -6.89 -3.41
CA GLU A 67 -3.45 -8.03 -4.30
C GLU A 67 -2.13 -8.72 -3.99
N TYR A 68 -2.12 -10.05 -4.05
CA TYR A 68 -0.93 -10.85 -3.81
C TYR A 68 -0.72 -11.86 -4.93
N TRP A 69 0.55 -12.16 -5.18
CA TRP A 69 0.96 -13.20 -6.10
C TRP A 69 1.76 -14.26 -5.35
N ARG A 70 1.62 -15.52 -5.76
CA ARG A 70 2.49 -16.62 -5.28
C ARG A 70 2.78 -17.59 -6.41
N PRO A 71 3.99 -18.20 -6.47
CA PRO A 71 4.39 -19.04 -7.60
C PRO A 71 3.39 -20.16 -7.93
N ARG A 72 2.80 -20.79 -6.90
CA ARG A 72 1.83 -21.88 -7.08
C ARG A 72 0.50 -21.44 -7.68
N LEU A 73 0.15 -20.15 -7.62
CA LEU A 73 -1.09 -19.62 -8.21
C LEU A 73 -0.86 -19.05 -9.62
N GLY A 74 0.34 -18.55 -9.91
CA GLY A 74 0.69 -18.01 -11.23
C GLY A 74 -0.12 -16.79 -11.67
N LYS A 75 -0.86 -16.14 -10.75
CA LYS A 75 -1.71 -14.99 -11.00
C LYS A 75 -1.84 -14.11 -9.75
N TRP A 76 -2.16 -12.84 -9.97
CA TRP A 76 -2.58 -11.94 -8.91
C TRP A 76 -3.94 -12.37 -8.37
N VAL A 77 -4.07 -12.31 -7.06
CA VAL A 77 -5.31 -12.63 -6.34
C VAL A 77 -5.62 -11.49 -5.40
N ARG A 78 -6.84 -10.97 -5.50
CA ARG A 78 -7.34 -9.97 -4.57
C ARG A 78 -7.55 -10.59 -3.19
N TYR A 79 -6.96 -9.97 -2.19
CA TYR A 79 -7.20 -10.30 -0.79
C TYR A 79 -8.59 -9.86 -0.38
N ARG A 80 -9.26 -10.73 0.36
CA ARG A 80 -10.49 -10.44 1.07
C ARG A 80 -10.35 -11.02 2.47
N ASP A 81 -10.96 -10.38 3.45
CA ASP A 81 -10.96 -10.87 4.81
C ASP A 81 -11.79 -12.18 4.93
N ILE A 82 -11.86 -12.73 6.14
CA ILE A 82 -12.64 -13.95 6.42
C ILE A 82 -14.15 -13.80 6.16
N LYS A 83 -14.66 -12.56 6.07
CA LYS A 83 -16.05 -12.25 5.74
C LYS A 83 -16.25 -11.98 4.25
N GLY A 84 -15.17 -12.06 3.44
CA GLY A 84 -15.19 -11.76 2.01
C GLY A 84 -15.17 -10.27 1.69
N GLN A 85 -14.90 -9.40 2.67
CA GLN A 85 -14.84 -7.95 2.51
C GLN A 85 -13.44 -7.53 2.04
N GLU A 86 -13.40 -6.48 1.22
CA GLU A 86 -12.15 -5.81 0.89
C GLU A 86 -11.71 -4.94 2.08
N LEU A 87 -10.45 -4.51 2.09
CA LEU A 87 -9.95 -3.65 3.16
C LEU A 87 -10.63 -2.27 3.04
N GLU A 88 -11.32 -1.85 4.10
CA GLU A 88 -11.95 -0.53 4.20
C GLU A 88 -11.12 0.34 5.16
N GLY A 89 -10.74 1.54 4.73
CA GLY A 89 -9.99 2.50 5.54
C GLY A 89 -8.50 2.17 5.68
N ALA A 90 -7.62 2.93 5.03
CA ALA A 90 -6.17 2.77 5.16
C ALA A 90 -5.60 3.57 6.34
N ASP A 91 -5.93 4.85 6.37
CA ASP A 91 -5.39 5.86 7.28
C ASP A 91 -6.55 6.46 8.10
N ALA A 92 -7.13 5.64 8.98
CA ALA A 92 -8.14 6.08 9.94
C ALA A 92 -7.51 6.17 11.33
N ASN A 93 -6.70 7.21 11.57
CA ASN A 93 -6.31 7.70 12.90
C ASN A 93 -5.63 9.08 12.74
N GLU A 94 -6.40 10.16 12.89
CA GLU A 94 -5.93 11.30 13.69
C GLU A 94 -6.14 10.98 15.18
#